data_AF-A0A8H6JJI2-F1
#
_entry.id   AF-A0A8H6JJI2-F1
#
_cell.length_a   1.000
_cell.length_b   1.000
_cell.length_c   1.000
_cell.angle_alpha   90.00
_cell.angle_beta   90.00
_cell.angle_gamma   90.00
#
_symmetry.space_group_name_H-M   'P 1'
#
loop_
_entity.id
_entity.type
_entity.pdbx_description
1 polymer ?
#
loop_
_entity_poly.entity_id
_entity_poly.type
_entity_poly.pdbx_seq_one_letter_code
_entity_poly.pdbx_strand_id
1 'polypeptide(L)'
;MTDQPALAMGSGPQNITEKRGLVWTSFPPELRCKIFEYLPGTGRGWSACASVCKEWQAELEKENFRRLKVTAADLETMAAIIPDRANLVRHLWLNIELLRYSCQACRQREGKSWYLKNHNLIRKAIEKLWAILSGWRREGAGLTLELSMQSPSDKEHFFKNFYFGGEPEGWVFDPSAPPTQRPNMERNIRAGHDEWHHWIDDRNTTAPFEYALERIFGGVYCSVPRIPANIPRLPMVDRLEIRRQTRRPFEPHLLENLVNQLPELKSFTYELWQKWHVQAQQAADRHHVRFFGLGLPRKLRELSVFEETNEAFASVFVEGYVGSPPLPNGIRMASPQVGAAFATLSLLLEKLSVAFMIEAWDFFSAYQPGWVWDNLTSLVLTSRRLIKPENNQEVDDMERLLSSAAEVALSMPVLKTMVIWNFRMGHAFKFYYCAKDTRTDKETVIGWRGTWDFNPDASVINSWAKVARKNTRYNLRVTPEPNIDEGIKSLAKAIKLLDLPSEVVHPESLLQMLKEADTSWV
;
A
#
# COMPACT_ATOMS: atom_id res chain seq x y z
N MET A 1 0.37 87.55 -18.93
CA MET A 1 0.41 88.31 -20.20
C MET A 1 1.28 87.50 -21.13
N THR A 2 0.75 86.67 -22.02
CA THR A 2 -0.29 86.88 -23.05
C THR A 2 -1.15 85.61 -23.21
N ASP A 3 -2.48 85.63 -22.96
CA ASP A 3 -3.62 85.84 -23.88
C ASP A 3 -3.62 84.93 -25.13
N GLN A 4 -4.28 83.75 -25.12
CA GLN A 4 -5.69 83.39 -25.52
C GLN A 4 -5.95 83.35 -27.05
N PRO A 5 -6.93 82.57 -27.61
CA PRO A 5 -8.10 81.96 -26.96
C PRO A 5 -8.47 80.49 -27.36
N ALA A 6 -9.55 80.05 -26.72
CA ALA A 6 -10.26 78.79 -26.83
C ALA A 6 -11.02 78.56 -28.15
N LEU A 7 -11.25 77.28 -28.46
CA LEU A 7 -12.40 76.82 -29.25
C LEU A 7 -12.99 75.57 -28.55
N ALA A 8 -14.15 75.76 -27.95
CA ALA A 8 -15.04 74.69 -27.51
C ALA A 8 -15.70 74.03 -28.74
N MET A 9 -16.00 72.73 -28.66
CA MET A 9 -17.27 72.11 -29.10
C MET A 9 -17.20 70.59 -28.91
N GLY A 10 -18.28 70.01 -28.36
CA GLY A 10 -18.55 68.57 -28.47
C GLY A 10 -18.69 67.78 -27.18
N SER A 11 -19.63 68.14 -26.30
CA SER A 11 -20.19 67.23 -25.31
C SER A 11 -21.00 66.11 -25.99
N GLY A 12 -20.44 64.91 -26.10
CA GLY A 12 -21.18 63.67 -26.34
C GLY A 12 -21.32 62.91 -25.02
N PRO A 13 -22.49 62.37 -24.66
CA PRO A 13 -22.64 61.58 -23.44
C PRO A 13 -21.87 60.27 -23.62
N GLN A 14 -20.71 60.17 -22.96
CA GLN A 14 -20.08 58.87 -22.75
C GLN A 14 -20.97 58.09 -21.79
N ASN A 15 -21.80 57.21 -22.36
CA ASN A 15 -22.43 56.11 -21.63
C ASN A 15 -21.32 55.28 -20.97
N ILE A 16 -21.01 55.61 -19.71
CA ILE A 16 -20.26 54.73 -18.84
C ILE A 16 -21.22 53.60 -18.46
N THR A 17 -21.33 52.59 -19.33
CA THR A 17 -21.80 51.28 -18.92
C THR A 17 -20.79 50.74 -17.91
N GLU A 18 -21.07 50.97 -16.63
CA GLU A 18 -20.49 50.19 -15.54
C GLU A 18 -20.74 48.71 -15.88
N LYS A 19 -19.68 47.98 -16.25
CA LYS A 19 -19.71 46.52 -16.18
C LYS A 19 -19.88 46.15 -14.70
N ARG A 20 -21.12 46.10 -14.21
CA ARG A 20 -21.45 45.41 -12.97
C ARG A 20 -21.04 43.96 -13.14
N GLY A 21 -19.86 43.62 -12.62
CA GLY A 21 -19.45 42.23 -12.48
C GLY A 21 -20.51 41.49 -11.66
N LEU A 22 -20.93 40.32 -12.14
CA LEU A 22 -21.78 39.42 -11.39
C LEU A 22 -21.09 39.09 -10.05
N VAL A 23 -21.76 39.40 -8.94
CA VAL A 23 -21.26 39.08 -7.59
C VAL A 23 -21.55 37.60 -7.32
N TRP A 24 -20.63 36.86 -6.69
CA TRP A 24 -20.79 35.43 -6.41
C TRP A 24 -22.15 35.05 -5.80
N THR A 25 -22.66 35.88 -4.89
CA THR A 25 -23.97 35.69 -4.23
C THR A 25 -25.18 35.86 -5.15
N SER A 26 -25.00 36.39 -6.37
CA SER A 26 -26.05 36.52 -7.38
C SER A 26 -26.30 35.22 -8.15
N PHE A 27 -25.41 34.23 -8.06
CA PHE A 27 -25.62 32.92 -8.66
C PHE A 27 -26.59 32.07 -7.81
N PRO A 28 -27.57 31.39 -8.43
CA PRO A 28 -28.36 30.37 -7.76
C PRO A 28 -27.49 29.30 -7.07
N PRO A 29 -27.92 28.75 -5.91
CA PRO A 29 -27.16 27.73 -5.19
C PRO A 29 -26.73 26.55 -6.07
N GLU A 30 -27.58 26.12 -7.02
CA GLU A 30 -27.33 24.99 -7.91
C GLU A 30 -26.15 25.27 -8.86
N LEU A 31 -26.02 26.51 -9.34
CA LEU A 31 -24.89 26.91 -10.18
C LEU A 31 -23.60 27.04 -9.35
N ARG A 32 -23.71 27.56 -8.13
CA ARG A 32 -22.57 27.62 -7.19
C ARG A 32 -22.06 26.22 -6.83
N CYS A 33 -22.95 25.28 -6.53
CA CYS A 33 -22.61 23.87 -6.29
C CYS A 33 -21.94 23.25 -7.52
N LYS A 34 -22.50 23.42 -8.73
CA LYS A 34 -21.86 22.93 -9.95
C LYS A 34 -20.46 23.51 -10.16
N ILE A 35 -20.26 24.80 -9.89
CA ILE A 35 -18.92 25.42 -9.98
C ILE A 35 -17.96 24.73 -9.01
N PHE A 36 -18.38 24.44 -7.77
CA PHE A 36 -17.57 23.66 -6.83
C PHE A 36 -17.31 22.23 -7.30
N GLU A 37 -18.24 21.57 -8.00
CA GLU A 37 -18.02 20.25 -8.60
C GLU A 37 -16.99 20.26 -9.74
N TYR A 38 -16.83 21.38 -10.45
CA TYR A 38 -15.83 21.54 -11.53
C TYR A 38 -14.44 22.00 -11.04
N LEU A 39 -14.30 22.44 -9.79
CA LEU A 39 -13.02 22.88 -9.24
C LEU A 39 -12.02 21.73 -8.90
N PRO A 40 -12.46 20.54 -8.44
CA PRO A 40 -11.62 19.35 -8.31
C PRO A 40 -10.97 18.99 -9.65
N GLY A 41 -9.64 19.05 -9.73
CA GLY A 41 -8.87 18.66 -10.93
C GLY A 41 -7.95 19.72 -11.53
N THR A 42 -7.96 20.97 -11.05
CA THR A 42 -7.09 22.05 -11.58
C THR A 42 -5.73 22.19 -10.88
N GLY A 43 -5.54 21.50 -9.76
CA GLY A 43 -4.24 21.22 -9.11
C GLY A 43 -3.42 22.39 -8.55
N ARG A 44 -3.83 23.65 -8.70
CA ARG A 44 -3.15 24.78 -8.04
C ARG A 44 -4.15 25.85 -7.60
N GLY A 45 -3.87 26.50 -6.45
CA GLY A 45 -4.52 27.74 -6.04
C GLY A 45 -5.70 27.63 -5.08
N TRP A 46 -6.05 26.44 -4.59
CA TRP A 46 -7.22 26.26 -3.71
C TRP A 46 -7.10 26.96 -2.36
N SER A 47 -5.89 27.16 -1.84
CA SER A 47 -5.66 27.95 -0.62
C SER A 47 -5.99 29.43 -0.82
N ALA A 48 -5.70 30.00 -1.99
CA ALA A 48 -6.09 31.35 -2.36
C ALA A 48 -7.60 31.47 -2.67
N CYS A 49 -8.19 30.43 -3.27
CA CYS A 49 -9.63 30.38 -3.47
C CYS A 49 -10.40 30.25 -2.14
N ALA A 50 -9.85 29.52 -1.16
CA ALA A 50 -10.45 29.38 0.16
C ALA A 50 -10.50 30.68 0.95
N SER A 51 -9.72 31.71 0.58
CA SER A 51 -9.77 33.02 1.23
C SER A 51 -10.78 34.00 0.60
N VAL A 52 -11.47 33.62 -0.49
CA VAL A 52 -12.42 34.48 -1.21
C VAL A 52 -13.62 34.88 -0.35
N CYS A 53 -14.31 33.90 0.25
CA CYS A 53 -15.41 34.12 1.18
C CYS A 53 -15.67 32.88 2.04
N LYS A 54 -16.56 32.97 3.04
CA LYS A 54 -16.85 31.86 3.97
C LYS A 54 -17.43 30.62 3.31
N GLU A 55 -18.23 30.79 2.25
CA GLU A 55 -18.78 29.67 1.48
C GLU A 55 -17.66 28.90 0.75
N TRP A 56 -16.78 29.63 0.07
CA TRP A 56 -15.62 29.05 -0.61
C TRP A 56 -14.67 28.39 0.38
N GLN A 57 -14.43 29.04 1.52
CA GLN A 57 -13.64 28.47 2.61
C GLN A 57 -14.23 27.12 3.06
N ALA A 58 -15.53 27.07 3.35
CA ALA A 58 -16.17 25.88 3.88
C ALA A 58 -16.15 24.69 2.91
N GLU A 59 -16.29 24.92 1.60
CA GLU A 59 -16.25 23.84 0.60
C GLU A 59 -14.81 23.43 0.25
N LEU A 60 -13.92 24.39 0.02
CA LEU A 60 -12.55 24.09 -0.40
C LEU A 60 -11.68 23.56 0.75
N GLU A 61 -11.90 24.00 1.99
CA GLU A 61 -11.16 23.46 3.14
C GLU A 61 -11.44 21.95 3.33
N LYS A 62 -12.64 21.46 3.00
CA LYS A 62 -12.95 20.01 3.07
C LYS A 62 -12.00 19.20 2.20
N GLU A 63 -11.78 19.62 0.96
CA GLU A 63 -10.89 18.92 0.03
C GLU A 63 -9.41 19.23 0.31
N ASN A 64 -9.07 20.48 0.62
CA ASN A 64 -7.69 20.90 0.96
C ASN A 64 -7.12 20.13 2.16
N PHE A 65 -7.92 19.91 3.20
CA PHE A 65 -7.49 19.23 4.42
C PHE A 65 -7.82 17.73 4.43
N ARG A 66 -8.50 17.20 3.40
CA ARG A 66 -8.93 15.80 3.34
C ARG A 66 -7.76 14.83 3.47
N ARG A 67 -6.69 15.07 2.70
CA ARG A 67 -5.45 14.28 2.70
C ARG A 67 -4.27 15.20 2.97
N LEU A 68 -3.59 15.00 4.09
CA LEU A 68 -2.40 15.75 4.47
C LEU A 68 -1.17 14.88 4.35
N LYS A 69 -0.14 15.38 3.67
CA LYS A 69 1.21 14.80 3.67
C LYS A 69 2.12 15.76 4.43
N VAL A 70 2.76 15.27 5.47
CA VAL A 70 3.62 16.07 6.35
C VAL A 70 4.97 15.39 6.56
N THR A 71 6.01 16.18 6.71
CA THR A 71 7.32 15.76 7.20
C THR A 71 7.48 16.13 8.67
N ALA A 72 8.59 15.70 9.29
CA ALA A 72 8.92 16.11 10.64
C ALA A 72 9.04 17.64 10.80
N ALA A 73 9.43 18.36 9.73
CA ALA A 73 9.52 19.82 9.73
C ALA A 73 8.14 20.50 9.75
N ASP A 74 7.13 19.89 9.13
CA ASP A 74 5.79 20.45 9.01
C ASP A 74 4.94 20.29 10.29
N LEU A 75 5.38 19.44 11.22
CA LEU A 75 4.60 19.10 12.42
C LEU A 75 4.29 20.31 13.32
N GLU A 76 5.16 21.31 13.38
CA GLU A 76 4.90 22.53 14.18
C GLU A 76 3.80 23.39 13.55
N THR A 77 3.90 23.61 12.25
CA THR A 77 2.88 24.30 11.46
C THR A 77 1.54 23.56 11.54
N MET A 78 1.56 22.23 11.44
CA MET A 78 0.37 21.40 11.57
C MET A 78 -0.29 21.56 12.95
N ALA A 79 0.50 21.59 14.02
CA ALA A 79 0.01 21.78 15.38
C ALA A 79 -0.67 23.14 15.58
N ALA A 80 -0.28 24.16 14.83
CA ALA A 80 -0.87 25.50 14.91
C ALA A 80 -2.16 25.64 14.08
N ILE A 81 -2.26 24.99 12.91
CA ILE A 81 -3.33 25.25 11.93
C ILE A 81 -4.48 24.24 12.00
N ILE A 82 -4.16 22.97 12.28
CA ILE A 82 -5.09 21.85 12.12
C ILE A 82 -6.03 21.59 13.30
N PRO A 83 -5.77 21.94 14.58
CA PRO A 83 -6.67 21.57 15.67
C PRO A 83 -8.14 21.92 15.44
N ASP A 84 -8.43 23.12 14.93
CA ASP A 84 -9.80 23.57 14.63
C ASP A 84 -10.40 22.94 13.35
N ARG A 85 -9.57 22.26 12.56
CA ARG A 85 -9.89 21.63 11.27
C ARG A 85 -9.75 20.11 11.30
N ALA A 86 -9.48 19.52 12.47
CA ALA A 86 -9.19 18.10 12.65
C ALA A 86 -10.30 17.18 12.09
N ASN A 87 -11.55 17.64 12.10
CA ASN A 87 -12.71 16.92 11.55
C ASN A 87 -12.72 16.82 10.02
N LEU A 88 -11.99 17.70 9.32
CA LEU A 88 -11.86 17.68 7.86
C LEU A 88 -10.83 16.64 7.39
N VAL A 89 -9.85 16.32 8.25
CA VAL A 89 -8.76 15.40 7.91
C VAL A 89 -9.25 13.96 7.90
N ARG A 90 -9.17 13.30 6.74
CA ARG A 90 -9.54 11.89 6.56
C ARG A 90 -8.32 10.99 6.42
N HIS A 91 -7.24 11.50 5.86
CA HIS A 91 -5.99 10.78 5.69
C HIS A 91 -4.83 11.70 6.10
N LEU A 92 -4.02 11.27 7.05
CA LEU A 92 -2.78 11.95 7.44
C LEU A 92 -1.60 11.02 7.18
N TRP A 93 -0.68 11.46 6.34
CA TRP A 93 0.53 10.75 6.00
C TRP A 93 1.76 11.47 6.54
N LEU A 94 2.45 10.85 7.50
CA LEU A 94 3.77 11.28 7.96
C LEU A 94 4.86 10.58 7.16
N ASN A 95 5.66 11.38 6.45
CA ASN A 95 6.89 10.94 5.81
C ASN A 95 8.10 11.34 6.65
N ILE A 96 8.75 10.36 7.29
CA ILE A 96 9.90 10.59 8.17
C ILE A 96 11.17 10.68 7.32
N GLU A 97 11.81 11.86 7.33
CA GLU A 97 13.07 12.07 6.65
C GLU A 97 14.25 11.56 7.49
N LEU A 98 14.96 10.58 6.94
CA LEU A 98 16.20 10.05 7.49
C LEU A 98 17.40 10.92 7.10
N LEU A 99 18.55 10.68 7.71
CA LEU A 99 19.79 11.40 7.41
C LEU A 99 20.15 11.31 5.92
N ARG A 100 20.52 12.46 5.34
CA ARG A 100 21.12 12.54 4.00
C ARG A 100 22.51 11.91 4.00
N TYR A 101 22.91 11.37 2.87
CA TYR A 101 24.25 10.79 2.69
C TYR A 101 24.84 11.15 1.33
N SER A 102 26.16 11.32 1.30
CA SER A 102 26.91 11.65 0.10
C SER A 102 27.20 10.41 -0.75
N CYS A 103 27.65 10.62 -1.99
CA CYS A 103 28.08 9.55 -2.89
C CYS A 103 29.24 8.69 -2.29
N GLN A 104 30.11 9.28 -1.48
CA GLN A 104 31.16 8.51 -0.77
C GLN A 104 30.57 7.42 0.15
N ALA A 105 29.38 7.66 0.71
CA ALA A 105 28.69 6.74 1.60
C ALA A 105 27.64 5.87 0.90
N CYS A 106 27.23 6.18 -0.34
CA CYS A 106 26.13 5.48 -1.03
C CYS A 106 26.45 4.02 -1.36
N ARG A 107 27.75 3.68 -1.44
CA ARG A 107 28.26 2.30 -1.65
C ARG A 107 28.65 1.59 -0.34
N GLN A 108 28.40 2.20 0.81
CA GLN A 108 28.81 1.67 2.11
C GLN A 108 27.60 1.33 2.97
N ARG A 109 27.73 0.25 3.74
CA ARG A 109 26.75 -0.13 4.76
C ARG A 109 26.54 1.03 5.75
N GLU A 110 25.30 1.24 6.17
CA GLU A 110 24.99 2.21 7.21
C GLU A 110 25.71 1.82 8.51
N GLY A 111 26.62 2.65 9.02
CA GLY A 111 27.31 2.39 10.28
C GLY A 111 26.37 2.50 11.50
N LYS A 112 26.72 1.82 12.61
CA LYS A 112 25.92 1.79 13.85
C LYS A 112 25.53 3.18 14.38
N SER A 113 26.43 4.16 14.30
CA SER A 113 26.16 5.55 14.73
C SER A 113 25.06 6.21 13.88
N TRP A 114 25.07 5.99 12.57
CA TRP A 114 24.05 6.51 11.66
C TRP A 114 22.70 5.84 11.91
N TYR A 115 22.71 4.51 12.04
CA TYR A 115 21.53 3.73 12.38
C TYR A 115 20.86 4.26 13.66
N LEU A 116 21.63 4.50 14.74
CA LEU A 116 21.12 5.05 15.99
C LEU A 116 20.55 6.47 15.86
N LYS A 117 21.15 7.32 15.02
CA LYS A 117 20.64 8.67 14.75
C LYS A 117 19.32 8.62 13.98
N ASN A 118 19.25 7.80 12.93
CA ASN A 118 18.03 7.58 12.15
C ASN A 118 16.91 7.02 13.03
N HIS A 119 17.22 6.03 13.87
CA HIS A 119 16.27 5.49 14.83
C HIS A 119 15.74 6.56 15.81
N ASN A 120 16.60 7.48 16.27
CA ASN A 120 16.16 8.61 17.08
C ASN A 120 15.29 9.63 16.33
N LEU A 121 15.56 9.87 15.03
CA LEU A 121 14.71 10.73 14.19
C LEU A 121 13.31 10.13 14.04
N ILE A 122 13.24 8.83 13.72
CA ILE A 122 11.97 8.08 13.60
C ILE A 122 11.17 8.21 14.89
N ARG A 123 11.80 7.91 16.04
CA ARG A 123 11.15 8.02 17.34
C ARG A 123 10.61 9.43 17.61
N LYS A 124 11.44 10.46 17.45
CA LYS A 124 11.04 11.85 17.73
C LYS A 124 9.89 12.32 16.84
N ALA A 125 9.91 11.95 15.56
CA ALA A 125 8.85 12.30 14.62
C ALA A 125 7.51 11.65 15.03
N ILE A 126 7.54 10.37 15.40
CA ILE A 126 6.38 9.64 15.90
C ILE A 126 5.86 10.25 17.20
N GLU A 127 6.72 10.45 18.21
CA GLU A 127 6.33 11.03 19.50
C GLU A 127 5.68 12.39 19.32
N LYS A 128 6.26 13.25 18.48
CA LYS A 128 5.72 14.59 18.18
C LYS A 128 4.37 14.51 17.47
N LEU A 129 4.24 13.65 16.46
CA LEU A 129 2.97 13.45 15.76
C LEU A 129 1.88 12.97 16.73
N TRP A 130 2.17 11.94 17.52
CA TRP A 130 1.23 11.39 18.48
C TRP A 130 0.79 12.43 19.52
N ALA A 131 1.72 13.25 20.02
CA ALA A 131 1.39 14.34 20.93
C ALA A 131 0.41 15.34 20.28
N ILE A 132 0.65 15.72 19.02
CA ILE A 132 -0.23 16.64 18.29
C ILE A 132 -1.62 16.03 18.10
N LEU A 133 -1.68 14.78 17.61
CA LEU A 133 -2.96 14.09 17.36
C LEU A 133 -3.76 13.85 18.64
N SER A 134 -3.09 13.62 19.77
CA SER A 134 -3.77 13.47 21.06
C SER A 134 -4.49 14.74 21.52
N GLY A 135 -4.07 15.91 21.03
CA GLY A 135 -4.72 17.19 21.30
C GLY A 135 -5.90 17.50 20.39
N TRP A 136 -6.15 16.69 19.35
CA TRP A 136 -7.23 16.94 18.41
C TRP A 136 -8.60 16.72 19.06
N ARG A 137 -9.48 17.72 18.95
CA ARG A 137 -10.88 17.63 19.38
C ARG A 137 -11.73 17.20 18.20
N ARG A 138 -11.77 15.90 17.96
CA ARG A 138 -12.52 15.27 16.87
C ARG A 138 -13.62 14.37 17.40
N GLU A 139 -14.78 14.43 16.76
CA GLU A 139 -15.88 13.49 17.02
C GLU A 139 -15.70 12.22 16.19
N GLY A 140 -15.58 11.08 16.88
CA GLY A 140 -15.58 9.76 16.26
C GLY A 140 -14.29 9.35 15.53
N ALA A 141 -14.25 8.07 15.18
CA ALA A 141 -13.18 7.44 14.41
C ALA A 141 -13.23 7.82 12.91
N GLY A 142 -12.32 7.30 12.09
CA GLY A 142 -12.32 7.52 10.64
C GLY A 142 -11.13 8.31 10.11
N LEU A 143 -10.01 8.36 10.84
CA LEU A 143 -8.75 8.89 10.36
C LEU A 143 -7.88 7.71 9.87
N THR A 144 -7.47 7.76 8.61
CA THR A 144 -6.37 6.95 8.11
C THR A 144 -5.05 7.61 8.49
N LEU A 145 -4.20 6.88 9.19
CA LEU A 145 -2.82 7.27 9.47
C LEU A 145 -1.89 6.47 8.56
N GLU A 146 -1.15 7.15 7.69
CA GLU A 146 -0.11 6.54 6.87
C GLU A 146 1.28 6.92 7.42
N LEU A 147 2.17 5.95 7.53
CA LEU A 147 3.55 6.16 7.97
C LEU A 147 4.53 5.67 6.91
N SER A 148 5.50 6.51 6.55
CA SER A 148 6.65 6.12 5.74
C SER A 148 7.95 6.71 6.24
N MET A 149 9.07 6.18 5.78
CA MET A 149 10.39 6.76 6.01
C MET A 149 11.30 6.60 4.80
N GLN A 150 12.13 7.60 4.56
CA GLN A 150 13.10 7.62 3.46
C GLN A 150 14.24 8.59 3.77
N SER A 151 15.43 8.36 3.23
CA SER A 151 16.43 9.43 3.14
C SER A 151 16.12 10.29 1.91
N PRO A 152 16.23 11.63 2.00
CA PRO A 152 16.21 12.47 0.80
C PRO A 152 17.26 12.05 -0.24
N SER A 153 18.36 11.42 0.21
CA SER A 153 19.43 10.93 -0.67
C SER A 153 19.15 9.59 -1.34
N ASP A 154 18.09 8.86 -0.99
CA ASP A 154 17.83 7.53 -1.59
C ASP A 154 17.68 7.62 -3.12
N LYS A 155 17.04 8.68 -3.62
CA LYS A 155 16.86 8.95 -5.06
C LYS A 155 18.05 9.66 -5.73
N GLU A 156 19.05 10.09 -4.98
CA GLU A 156 20.18 10.86 -5.52
C GLU A 156 21.28 9.95 -6.12
N HIS A 157 21.23 8.65 -5.82
CA HIS A 157 22.30 7.69 -6.13
C HIS A 157 21.79 6.52 -7.00
N PHE A 158 21.90 5.28 -6.52
CA PHE A 158 21.54 4.06 -7.27
C PHE A 158 20.05 3.88 -7.55
N PHE A 159 19.17 4.51 -6.78
CA PHE A 159 17.74 4.19 -6.74
C PHE A 159 16.86 5.32 -7.27
N LYS A 160 17.28 5.97 -8.37
CA LYS A 160 16.57 7.11 -8.96
C LYS A 160 15.15 6.78 -9.43
N ASN A 161 14.89 5.52 -9.81
CA ASN A 161 13.55 5.03 -10.15
C ASN A 161 12.63 4.80 -8.95
N PHE A 162 13.15 4.69 -7.73
CA PHE A 162 12.30 4.36 -6.59
C PHE A 162 11.28 5.47 -6.36
N TYR A 163 10.01 5.06 -6.25
CA TYR A 163 8.94 5.99 -5.99
C TYR A 163 8.57 5.96 -4.50
N PHE A 164 8.49 7.15 -3.91
CA PHE A 164 8.21 7.33 -2.48
C PHE A 164 6.98 8.21 -2.24
N GLY A 165 5.92 7.95 -3.02
CA GLY A 165 4.60 8.54 -2.84
C GLY A 165 4.52 10.07 -3.06
N GLY A 166 5.37 10.65 -3.89
CA GLY A 166 5.18 12.05 -4.29
C GLY A 166 4.08 12.16 -5.33
N GLU A 167 2.81 12.29 -4.94
CA GLU A 167 1.81 12.84 -5.85
C GLU A 167 2.40 14.17 -6.39
N PRO A 168 2.38 14.42 -7.71
CA PRO A 168 2.68 15.75 -8.22
C PRO A 168 1.79 16.74 -7.48
N GLU A 169 2.33 17.90 -7.12
CA GLU A 169 1.56 18.97 -6.48
C GLU A 169 0.21 19.16 -7.21
N GLY A 170 -0.91 18.99 -6.49
CA GLY A 170 -2.25 19.25 -7.01
C GLY A 170 -3.10 18.07 -7.46
N TRP A 171 -2.64 16.83 -7.31
CA TRP A 171 -3.44 15.68 -7.71
C TRP A 171 -4.30 15.14 -6.55
N VAL A 172 -5.48 14.61 -6.86
CA VAL A 172 -6.34 13.88 -5.93
C VAL A 172 -6.54 12.48 -6.51
N PHE A 173 -6.24 11.46 -5.72
CA PHE A 173 -6.45 10.07 -6.10
C PHE A 173 -7.96 9.78 -6.24
N ASP A 174 -8.41 9.53 -7.47
CA ASP A 174 -9.72 8.95 -7.77
C ASP A 174 -9.53 7.46 -8.14
N PRO A 175 -9.96 6.52 -7.28
CA PRO A 175 -9.85 5.09 -7.53
C PRO A 175 -10.65 4.62 -8.75
N SER A 176 -11.65 5.39 -9.18
CA SER A 176 -12.56 5.06 -10.29
C SER A 176 -12.13 5.65 -11.64
N ALA A 177 -11.12 6.52 -11.67
CA ALA A 177 -10.71 7.20 -12.89
C ALA A 177 -9.91 6.29 -13.86
N PRO A 178 -10.22 6.35 -15.18
CA PRO A 178 -9.52 5.57 -16.20
C PRO A 178 -8.04 5.98 -16.31
N PRO A 179 -7.14 5.06 -16.71
CA PRO A 179 -5.69 5.28 -16.74
C PRO A 179 -5.25 6.51 -17.55
N THR A 180 -6.03 6.90 -18.54
CA THR A 180 -5.76 8.01 -19.48
C THR A 180 -6.00 9.40 -18.91
N GLN A 181 -6.75 9.53 -17.80
CA GLN A 181 -7.03 10.81 -17.12
C GLN A 181 -6.11 11.08 -15.93
N ARG A 182 -5.19 10.16 -15.64
CA ARG A 182 -4.20 10.32 -14.56
C ARG A 182 -3.09 11.24 -15.07
N PRO A 183 -2.60 12.21 -14.25
CA PRO A 183 -1.53 13.09 -14.68
C PRO A 183 -0.35 12.24 -15.11
N ASN A 184 0.27 12.71 -16.18
CA ASN A 184 1.43 12.05 -16.72
C ASN A 184 2.59 12.21 -15.73
N MET A 185 2.71 11.22 -14.84
CA MET A 185 3.74 11.11 -13.81
C MET A 185 5.14 10.91 -14.41
N GLU A 186 5.24 10.88 -15.75
CA GLU A 186 6.46 10.97 -16.55
C GLU A 186 7.31 12.20 -16.22
N ARG A 187 6.73 13.31 -15.72
CA ARG A 187 7.51 14.54 -15.44
C ARG A 187 8.59 14.39 -14.36
N ASN A 188 8.57 13.32 -13.56
CA ASN A 188 9.60 13.05 -12.55
C ASN A 188 10.62 11.97 -12.96
N ILE A 189 10.61 11.49 -14.21
CA ILE A 189 11.41 10.33 -14.64
C ILE A 189 12.36 10.73 -15.77
N ARG A 190 13.22 11.72 -15.52
CA ARG A 190 14.52 11.75 -16.20
C ARG A 190 15.58 11.63 -15.13
N ALA A 191 15.95 10.39 -14.82
CA ALA A 191 17.01 10.09 -13.88
C ALA A 191 18.37 10.70 -14.33
N GLY A 192 18.46 11.04 -15.61
CA GLY A 192 19.63 11.58 -16.28
C GLY A 192 20.67 10.49 -16.53
N HIS A 193 21.66 10.84 -17.34
CA HIS A 193 22.87 10.04 -17.51
C HIS A 193 23.77 10.21 -16.28
N ASP A 194 24.07 9.11 -15.60
CA ASP A 194 24.92 9.03 -14.42
C ASP A 194 25.61 7.66 -14.39
N GLU A 195 26.77 7.60 -15.03
CA GLU A 195 27.59 6.40 -15.14
C GLU A 195 28.06 5.88 -13.78
N TRP A 196 28.24 6.77 -12.79
CA TRP A 196 28.72 6.38 -11.46
C TRP A 196 27.69 5.57 -10.67
N HIS A 197 26.42 5.73 -10.99
CA HIS A 197 25.31 4.97 -10.41
C HIS A 197 24.62 4.06 -11.44
N HIS A 198 25.27 3.84 -12.58
CA HIS A 198 24.83 2.94 -13.65
C HIS A 198 23.50 3.34 -14.32
N TRP A 199 23.20 4.64 -14.34
CA TRP A 199 22.06 5.19 -15.08
C TRP A 199 22.54 5.67 -16.46
N ILE A 200 22.07 5.04 -17.53
CA ILE A 200 22.36 5.42 -18.92
C ILE A 200 21.02 5.66 -19.61
N ASP A 201 20.83 6.83 -20.21
CA ASP A 201 19.61 7.22 -20.91
C ASP A 201 18.32 6.94 -20.09
N ASP A 202 18.30 7.42 -18.84
CA ASP A 202 17.19 7.26 -17.89
C ASP A 202 16.86 5.82 -17.47
N ARG A 203 17.74 4.86 -17.77
CA ARG A 203 17.61 3.46 -17.38
C ARG A 203 18.76 3.01 -16.51
N ASN A 204 18.45 2.21 -15.49
CA ASN A 204 19.47 1.51 -14.75
C ASN A 204 19.99 0.33 -15.59
N THR A 205 21.30 0.23 -15.78
CA THR A 205 21.92 -0.80 -16.65
C THR A 205 22.51 -1.97 -15.88
N THR A 206 22.76 -1.83 -14.58
CA THR A 206 23.37 -2.90 -13.78
C THR A 206 22.90 -2.84 -12.32
N ALA A 207 22.98 -3.97 -11.63
CA ALA A 207 22.54 -4.06 -10.25
C ALA A 207 23.35 -3.11 -9.33
N PRO A 208 22.71 -2.52 -8.31
CA PRO A 208 23.39 -1.75 -7.29
C PRO A 208 24.27 -2.66 -6.42
N PHE A 209 25.25 -2.06 -5.75
CA PHE A 209 26.06 -2.77 -4.77
C PHE A 209 25.22 -3.26 -3.59
N GLU A 210 25.56 -4.42 -3.03
CA GLU A 210 24.89 -5.00 -1.86
C GLU A 210 24.74 -4.00 -0.71
N TYR A 211 25.81 -3.28 -0.38
CA TYR A 211 25.81 -2.27 0.69
C TYR A 211 24.88 -1.08 0.42
N ALA A 212 24.61 -0.77 -0.85
CA ALA A 212 23.61 0.24 -1.22
C ALA A 212 22.19 -0.28 -0.93
N LEU A 213 21.93 -1.56 -1.19
CA LEU A 213 20.65 -2.22 -0.84
C LEU A 213 20.47 -2.27 0.68
N GLU A 214 21.48 -2.72 1.45
CA GLU A 214 21.41 -2.75 2.92
C GLU A 214 21.11 -1.38 3.54
N ARG A 215 21.61 -0.30 2.93
CA ARG A 215 21.38 1.06 3.42
C ARG A 215 19.90 1.45 3.34
N ILE A 216 19.25 1.17 2.22
CA ILE A 216 17.83 1.48 1.98
C ILE A 216 16.91 0.52 2.76
N PHE A 217 17.14 -0.79 2.68
CA PHE A 217 16.27 -1.79 3.31
C PHE A 217 16.52 -1.98 4.81
N GLY A 218 17.58 -1.36 5.33
CA GLY A 218 17.99 -1.48 6.73
C GLY A 218 18.84 -2.73 6.96
N GLY A 219 20.00 -2.54 7.60
CA GLY A 219 20.94 -3.63 7.90
C GLY A 219 20.56 -4.50 9.12
N VAL A 220 21.38 -5.52 9.38
CA VAL A 220 21.19 -6.53 10.44
C VAL A 220 21.62 -6.02 11.83
N TYR A 221 21.14 -4.87 12.28
CA TYR A 221 21.46 -4.38 13.62
C TYR A 221 20.48 -4.93 14.66
N CYS A 222 20.77 -6.12 15.17
CA CYS A 222 19.94 -6.86 16.14
C CYS A 222 20.00 -6.33 17.59
N SER A 223 20.67 -5.21 17.88
CA SER A 223 20.96 -4.76 19.24
C SER A 223 20.86 -3.24 19.40
N VAL A 224 19.68 -2.71 19.14
CA VAL A 224 19.29 -1.37 19.59
C VAL A 224 18.69 -1.50 21.00
N PRO A 225 18.98 -0.57 21.92
CA PRO A 225 18.23 -0.48 23.16
C PRO A 225 16.75 -0.39 22.84
N ARG A 226 15.91 -1.20 23.51
CA ARG A 226 14.46 -1.01 23.47
C ARG A 226 14.18 0.42 23.89
N ILE A 227 13.56 1.20 23.01
CA ILE A 227 13.11 2.54 23.40
C ILE A 227 11.70 2.41 23.93
N PRO A 228 11.45 2.69 25.22
CA PRO A 228 10.10 2.84 25.72
C PRO A 228 9.51 4.13 25.12
N ALA A 229 8.81 3.99 23.99
CA ALA A 229 8.01 5.09 23.46
C ALA A 229 6.63 5.03 24.13
N ASN A 230 6.47 5.61 25.31
CA ASN A 230 5.13 5.84 25.84
C ASN A 230 4.49 7.00 25.06
N ILE A 231 3.75 6.65 24.00
CA ILE A 231 2.99 7.60 23.19
C ILE A 231 1.49 7.53 23.55
N PRO A 232 0.74 8.64 23.46
CA PRO A 232 -0.68 8.68 23.81
C PRO A 232 -1.54 7.74 22.98
N ARG A 233 -2.71 7.39 23.49
CA ARG A 233 -3.71 6.65 22.71
C ARG A 233 -4.37 7.56 21.68
N LEU A 234 -4.64 7.00 20.51
CA LEU A 234 -5.21 7.70 19.38
C LEU A 234 -6.55 7.07 18.95
N PRO A 235 -7.68 7.42 19.62
CA PRO A 235 -8.98 6.79 19.35
C PRO A 235 -9.61 7.19 18.02
N MET A 236 -9.19 8.29 17.40
CA MET A 236 -9.75 8.68 16.10
C MET A 236 -9.16 7.89 14.91
N VAL A 237 -8.03 7.19 15.09
CA VAL A 237 -7.38 6.42 14.03
C VAL A 237 -8.03 5.04 13.93
N ASP A 238 -8.68 4.77 12.81
CA ASP A 238 -9.29 3.46 12.51
C ASP A 238 -8.61 2.71 11.38
N ARG A 239 -7.70 3.37 10.64
CA ARG A 239 -6.89 2.74 9.60
C ARG A 239 -5.42 3.12 9.77
N LEU A 240 -4.55 2.13 9.70
CA LEU A 240 -3.10 2.31 9.65
C LEU A 240 -2.59 1.79 8.32
N GLU A 241 -1.77 2.57 7.64
CA GLU A 241 -1.15 2.19 6.37
C GLU A 241 0.37 2.35 6.47
N ILE A 242 1.08 1.26 6.19
CA ILE A 242 2.52 1.25 5.96
C ILE A 242 2.71 0.60 4.60
N ARG A 243 2.92 1.43 3.59
CA ARG A 243 3.02 0.99 2.19
C ARG A 243 4.45 0.66 1.81
N ARG A 244 4.59 -0.09 0.72
CA ARG A 244 5.82 -0.60 0.10
C ARG A 244 6.90 0.45 -0.09
N GLN A 245 6.53 1.70 -0.35
CA GLN A 245 7.48 2.82 -0.43
C GLN A 245 8.38 2.95 0.80
N THR A 246 7.93 2.45 1.95
CA THR A 246 8.71 2.33 3.18
C THR A 246 9.69 1.18 3.04
N ARG A 247 10.83 1.46 2.40
CA ARG A 247 11.86 0.44 2.13
C ARG A 247 12.53 -0.06 3.40
N ARG A 248 12.78 0.86 4.34
CA ARG A 248 13.28 0.53 5.66
C ARG A 248 12.11 0.10 6.55
N PRO A 249 12.09 -1.14 7.08
CA PRO A 249 11.03 -1.58 7.94
C PRO A 249 11.10 -0.89 9.30
N PHE A 250 9.93 -0.70 9.93
CA PHE A 250 9.87 -0.31 11.32
C PHE A 250 10.46 -1.41 12.21
N GLU A 251 11.16 -0.99 13.26
CA GLU A 251 11.62 -1.95 14.25
C GLU A 251 10.43 -2.66 14.89
N PRO A 252 10.50 -3.99 15.10
CA PRO A 252 9.32 -4.76 15.46
C PRO A 252 8.65 -4.30 16.77
N HIS A 253 9.45 -3.94 17.78
CA HIS A 253 8.95 -3.39 19.04
C HIS A 253 8.30 -2.01 18.90
N LEU A 254 8.79 -1.18 17.98
CA LEU A 254 8.19 0.12 17.71
C LEU A 254 6.82 -0.07 17.05
N LEU A 255 6.72 -0.94 16.04
CA LEU A 255 5.46 -1.24 15.38
C LEU A 255 4.41 -1.81 16.35
N GLU A 256 4.79 -2.81 17.17
CA GLU A 256 3.94 -3.38 18.21
C GLU A 256 3.40 -2.28 19.14
N ASN A 257 4.27 -1.36 19.55
CA ASN A 257 3.87 -0.25 20.41
C ASN A 257 2.95 0.76 19.67
N LEU A 258 3.23 1.11 18.42
CA LEU A 258 2.37 2.01 17.63
C LEU A 258 0.95 1.46 17.54
N VAL A 259 0.81 0.20 17.11
CA VAL A 259 -0.47 -0.45 16.89
C VAL A 259 -1.27 -0.58 18.19
N ASN A 260 -0.61 -0.88 19.31
CA ASN A 260 -1.25 -0.95 20.62
C ASN A 260 -1.84 0.39 21.11
N GLN A 261 -1.39 1.52 20.56
CA GLN A 261 -1.92 2.85 20.90
C GLN A 261 -3.06 3.29 19.98
N LEU A 262 -3.54 2.42 19.09
CA LEU A 262 -4.67 2.67 18.18
C LEU A 262 -5.89 1.81 18.59
N PRO A 263 -6.65 2.20 19.65
CA PRO A 263 -7.69 1.34 20.22
C PRO A 263 -8.88 1.09 19.29
N GLU A 264 -9.13 1.99 18.33
CA GLU A 264 -10.24 1.89 17.35
C GLU A 264 -9.78 1.37 15.97
N LEU A 265 -8.56 0.80 15.88
CA LEU A 265 -8.02 0.28 14.62
C LEU A 265 -8.90 -0.86 14.07
N LYS A 266 -9.41 -0.68 12.86
CA LYS A 266 -10.27 -1.62 12.13
C LYS A 266 -9.61 -2.17 10.86
N SER A 267 -8.78 -1.37 10.20
CA SER A 267 -8.05 -1.80 8.99
C SER A 267 -6.55 -1.55 9.16
N PHE A 268 -5.74 -2.52 8.76
CA PHE A 268 -4.29 -2.38 8.76
C PHE A 268 -3.70 -2.90 7.44
N THR A 269 -3.04 -2.01 6.71
CA THR A 269 -2.26 -2.35 5.51
C THR A 269 -0.78 -2.32 5.87
N TYR A 270 -0.10 -3.45 5.69
CA TYR A 270 1.29 -3.62 6.06
C TYR A 270 2.09 -4.25 4.92
N GLU A 271 2.76 -3.42 4.15
CA GLU A 271 3.54 -3.82 3.00
C GLU A 271 5.03 -3.71 3.33
N LEU A 272 5.72 -4.84 3.26
CA LEU A 272 7.08 -5.04 3.71
C LEU A 272 7.99 -5.47 2.57
N TRP A 273 9.29 -5.35 2.83
CA TRP A 273 10.31 -5.98 2.01
C TRP A 273 10.90 -7.18 2.73
N GLN A 274 11.07 -8.27 1.99
CA GLN A 274 11.71 -9.50 2.47
C GLN A 274 13.10 -9.22 3.06
N LYS A 275 13.50 -10.02 4.06
CA LYS A 275 14.88 -10.02 4.55
C LYS A 275 15.77 -10.87 3.66
N TRP A 276 16.94 -10.34 3.32
CA TRP A 276 17.84 -10.96 2.36
C TRP A 276 18.70 -12.10 2.93
N HIS A 277 18.81 -12.19 4.26
CA HIS A 277 19.62 -13.20 4.96
C HIS A 277 18.75 -14.16 5.77
N VAL A 278 19.12 -15.44 5.81
CA VAL A 278 18.38 -16.49 6.51
C VAL A 278 18.15 -16.16 7.99
N GLN A 279 19.19 -15.72 8.71
CA GLN A 279 19.10 -15.44 10.15
C GLN A 279 18.22 -14.22 10.44
N ALA A 280 18.33 -13.18 9.60
CA ALA A 280 17.49 -11.99 9.71
C ALA A 280 16.02 -12.35 9.42
N GLN A 281 15.80 -13.24 8.45
CA GLN A 281 14.48 -13.72 8.10
C GLN A 281 13.85 -14.55 9.22
N GLN A 282 14.58 -15.50 9.78
CA GLN A 282 14.12 -16.29 10.92
C GLN A 282 13.86 -15.42 12.17
N ALA A 283 14.67 -14.38 12.39
CA ALA A 283 14.45 -13.44 13.48
C ALA A 283 13.17 -12.62 13.27
N ALA A 284 12.92 -12.16 12.04
CA ALA A 284 11.67 -11.50 11.68
C ALA A 284 10.48 -12.45 11.89
N ASP A 285 10.54 -13.69 11.39
CA ASP A 285 9.45 -14.66 11.53
C ASP A 285 9.10 -14.95 12.99
N ARG A 286 10.10 -15.13 13.87
CA ARG A 286 9.87 -15.28 15.32
C ARG A 286 9.11 -14.10 15.92
N HIS A 287 9.41 -12.88 15.47
CA HIS A 287 8.64 -11.73 15.91
C HIS A 287 7.23 -11.73 15.32
N HIS A 288 7.08 -12.04 14.03
CA HIS A 288 5.80 -12.06 13.33
C HIS A 288 4.82 -13.05 13.97
N VAL A 289 5.28 -14.23 14.39
CA VAL A 289 4.46 -15.20 15.16
C VAL A 289 3.82 -14.52 16.37
N ARG A 290 4.60 -13.77 17.16
CA ARG A 290 4.09 -13.07 18.34
C ARG A 290 3.18 -11.89 17.94
N PHE A 291 3.60 -11.08 16.98
CA PHE A 291 2.90 -9.86 16.59
C PHE A 291 1.51 -10.16 16.01
N PHE A 292 1.42 -11.09 15.06
CA PHE A 292 0.14 -11.48 14.48
C PHE A 292 -0.68 -12.41 15.38
N GLY A 293 -0.03 -13.18 16.26
CA GLY A 293 -0.74 -14.03 17.22
C GLY A 293 -1.35 -13.28 18.41
N LEU A 294 -0.70 -12.23 18.92
CA LEU A 294 -1.08 -11.58 20.19
C LEU A 294 -0.98 -10.04 20.18
N GLY A 295 -0.32 -9.44 19.20
CA GLY A 295 0.04 -8.02 19.21
C GLY A 295 -0.97 -7.08 18.53
N LEU A 296 -1.98 -7.61 17.84
CA LEU A 296 -2.95 -6.80 17.10
C LEU A 296 -4.22 -6.48 17.91
N PRO A 297 -4.88 -5.33 17.68
CA PRO A 297 -6.05 -4.91 18.44
C PRO A 297 -7.26 -5.79 18.14
N ARG A 298 -8.07 -6.10 19.17
CA ARG A 298 -9.28 -6.95 19.03
C ARG A 298 -10.36 -6.38 18.11
N LYS A 299 -10.34 -5.07 17.84
CA LYS A 299 -11.28 -4.40 16.94
C LYS A 299 -10.87 -4.46 15.47
N LEU A 300 -9.69 -5.00 15.16
CA LEU A 300 -9.24 -5.19 13.79
C LEU A 300 -10.21 -6.13 13.05
N ARG A 301 -10.57 -5.75 11.82
CA ARG A 301 -11.48 -6.51 10.94
C ARG A 301 -10.85 -6.76 9.58
N GLU A 302 -9.98 -5.87 9.12
CA GLU A 302 -9.33 -5.98 7.83
C GLU A 302 -7.81 -5.94 8.02
N LEU A 303 -7.14 -6.92 7.44
CA LEU A 303 -5.67 -6.99 7.44
C LEU A 303 -5.20 -7.34 6.03
N SER A 304 -4.36 -6.47 5.46
CA SER A 304 -3.63 -6.73 4.22
C SER A 304 -2.14 -6.71 4.51
N VAL A 305 -1.45 -7.81 4.22
CA VAL A 305 -0.02 -7.95 4.39
C VAL A 305 0.58 -8.37 3.06
N PHE A 306 1.50 -7.57 2.54
CA PHE A 306 2.19 -7.86 1.29
C PHE A 306 3.68 -7.84 1.54
N GLU A 307 4.34 -8.99 1.39
CA GLU A 307 5.80 -9.03 1.44
C GLU A 307 6.37 -9.01 0.02
N GLU A 308 6.95 -7.88 -0.34
CA GLU A 308 7.62 -7.69 -1.62
C GLU A 308 8.92 -8.48 -1.67
N THR A 309 9.11 -9.15 -2.79
CA THR A 309 10.32 -9.90 -3.13
C THR A 309 10.83 -9.40 -4.46
N ASN A 310 12.12 -9.09 -4.56
CA ASN A 310 12.74 -8.73 -5.83
C ASN A 310 13.86 -9.74 -6.12
N GLU A 311 13.64 -10.61 -7.10
CA GLU A 311 14.60 -11.66 -7.47
C GLU A 311 15.97 -11.09 -7.88
N ALA A 312 15.98 -9.93 -8.54
CA ALA A 312 17.22 -9.25 -8.93
C ALA A 312 17.95 -8.61 -7.74
N PHE A 313 17.24 -8.19 -6.69
CA PHE A 313 17.92 -7.76 -5.46
C PHE A 313 18.41 -9.00 -4.70
N ALA A 314 17.62 -10.06 -4.65
CA ALA A 314 18.00 -11.32 -4.00
C ALA A 314 19.27 -11.92 -4.61
N SER A 315 19.44 -11.86 -5.93
CA SER A 315 20.65 -12.35 -6.61
C SER A 315 21.91 -11.58 -6.20
N VAL A 316 21.83 -10.26 -6.00
CA VAL A 316 22.96 -9.45 -5.51
C VAL A 316 23.47 -9.96 -4.16
N PHE A 317 22.56 -10.33 -3.25
CA PHE A 317 22.93 -10.90 -1.94
C PHE A 317 23.45 -12.33 -2.02
N VAL A 318 23.04 -13.09 -3.04
CA VAL A 318 23.56 -14.46 -3.27
C VAL A 318 25.01 -14.40 -3.75
N GLU A 319 25.34 -13.45 -4.62
CA GLU A 319 26.66 -13.34 -5.25
C GLU A 319 27.69 -12.61 -4.37
N GLY A 320 27.25 -11.68 -3.51
CA GLY A 320 28.14 -10.74 -2.81
C GLY A 320 28.69 -11.17 -1.44
N TYR A 321 28.10 -12.17 -0.76
CA TYR A 321 28.26 -12.30 0.70
C TYR A 321 29.19 -13.42 1.20
N VAL A 322 29.98 -13.11 2.26
CA VAL A 322 30.95 -14.03 2.90
C VAL A 322 30.60 -14.39 4.36
N GLY A 323 29.55 -13.82 4.97
CA GLY A 323 29.30 -13.92 6.44
C GLY A 323 28.08 -14.73 6.92
N SER A 324 27.12 -15.05 6.07
CA SER A 324 25.84 -15.72 6.39
C SER A 324 25.19 -16.16 5.08
N PRO A 325 24.70 -17.40 4.98
CA PRO A 325 24.18 -17.88 3.72
C PRO A 325 23.00 -17.02 3.26
N PRO A 326 22.97 -16.62 1.97
CA PRO A 326 21.78 -16.04 1.38
C PRO A 326 20.63 -17.04 1.45
N LEU A 327 19.40 -16.59 1.19
CA LEU A 327 18.28 -17.52 1.09
C LEU A 327 18.52 -18.50 -0.07
N PRO A 328 18.17 -19.79 0.09
CA PRO A 328 18.29 -20.77 -0.99
C PRO A 328 17.57 -20.28 -2.25
N ASN A 329 18.31 -20.16 -3.36
CA ASN A 329 17.85 -19.63 -4.64
C ASN A 329 17.26 -18.20 -4.58
N GLY A 330 17.53 -17.43 -3.52
CA GLY A 330 16.91 -16.12 -3.27
C GLY A 330 15.45 -16.18 -2.79
N ILE A 331 14.92 -17.37 -2.48
CA ILE A 331 13.48 -17.58 -2.30
C ILE A 331 13.09 -17.71 -0.81
N ARG A 332 12.22 -16.80 -0.33
CA ARG A 332 11.64 -16.72 1.03
C ARG A 332 10.92 -18.00 1.50
N MET A 333 11.52 -18.94 2.22
CA MET A 333 10.69 -20.04 2.77
C MET A 333 9.78 -19.51 3.89
N ALA A 334 8.46 -19.65 3.72
CA ALA A 334 7.50 -19.26 4.74
C ALA A 334 7.65 -20.13 5.99
N SER A 335 7.47 -19.54 7.17
CA SER A 335 7.44 -20.25 8.44
C SER A 335 6.03 -20.79 8.70
N PRO A 336 5.87 -22.11 8.93
CA PRO A 336 4.57 -22.69 9.28
C PRO A 336 3.96 -22.08 10.54
N GLN A 337 4.80 -21.66 11.50
CA GLN A 337 4.34 -21.00 12.73
C GLN A 337 3.73 -19.62 12.44
N VAL A 338 4.25 -18.89 11.45
CA VAL A 338 3.64 -17.61 11.03
C VAL A 338 2.31 -17.89 10.32
N GLY A 339 2.24 -18.90 9.44
CA GLY A 339 0.99 -19.36 8.81
C GLY A 339 -0.10 -19.70 9.84
N ALA A 340 0.25 -20.47 10.86
CA ALA A 340 -0.65 -20.82 11.96
C ALA A 340 -1.10 -19.61 12.80
N ALA A 341 -0.22 -18.63 13.02
CA ALA A 341 -0.57 -17.40 13.71
C ALA A 341 -1.62 -16.59 12.92
N PHE A 342 -1.48 -16.49 11.60
CA PHE A 342 -2.49 -15.86 10.74
C PHE A 342 -3.80 -16.65 10.69
N ALA A 343 -3.75 -17.97 10.65
CA ALA A 343 -4.94 -18.82 10.73
C ALA A 343 -5.75 -18.54 12.00
N THR A 344 -5.07 -18.47 13.15
CA THR A 344 -5.70 -18.14 14.43
C THR A 344 -6.27 -16.71 14.44
N LEU A 345 -5.49 -15.73 14.00
CA LEU A 345 -5.90 -14.32 13.94
C LEU A 345 -7.13 -14.13 13.06
N SER A 346 -7.18 -14.84 11.93
CA SER A 346 -8.22 -14.68 10.91
C SER A 346 -9.63 -15.02 11.41
N LEU A 347 -9.76 -15.77 12.51
CA LEU A 347 -11.05 -16.02 13.19
C LEU A 347 -11.75 -14.72 13.64
N LEU A 348 -10.98 -13.65 13.88
CA LEU A 348 -11.48 -12.34 14.32
C LEU A 348 -11.73 -11.37 13.15
N LEU A 349 -11.32 -11.73 11.93
CA LEU A 349 -11.29 -10.83 10.79
C LEU A 349 -12.48 -11.02 9.85
N GLU A 350 -12.84 -9.94 9.17
CA GLU A 350 -13.78 -9.92 8.06
C GLU A 350 -13.07 -10.08 6.70
N LYS A 351 -11.85 -9.54 6.59
CA LYS A 351 -11.01 -9.66 5.40
C LYS A 351 -9.57 -9.90 5.78
N LEU A 352 -8.96 -10.90 5.15
CA LEU A 352 -7.54 -11.18 5.27
C LEU A 352 -6.92 -11.33 3.89
N SER A 353 -5.85 -10.59 3.64
CA SER A 353 -4.97 -10.77 2.49
C SER A 353 -3.53 -10.91 3.00
N VAL A 354 -2.87 -12.01 2.65
CA VAL A 354 -1.46 -12.24 3.00
C VAL A 354 -0.72 -12.78 1.79
N ALA A 355 0.09 -11.92 1.17
CA ALA A 355 0.91 -12.26 0.02
C ALA A 355 2.38 -12.47 0.42
N PHE A 356 2.94 -13.60 0.01
CA PHE A 356 4.33 -14.06 0.11
C PHE A 356 4.91 -14.24 1.53
N MET A 357 4.32 -13.64 2.56
CA MET A 357 4.77 -13.80 3.95
C MET A 357 4.48 -15.20 4.52
N ILE A 358 3.35 -15.79 4.15
CA ILE A 358 2.91 -17.13 4.57
C ILE A 358 2.62 -18.02 3.38
N GLU A 359 2.60 -19.32 3.65
CA GLU A 359 2.16 -20.34 2.72
C GLU A 359 0.71 -20.73 3.03
N ALA A 360 -0.15 -20.73 2.01
CA ALA A 360 -1.57 -21.07 2.17
C ALA A 360 -1.76 -22.47 2.76
N TRP A 361 -0.90 -23.44 2.39
CA TRP A 361 -0.94 -24.77 2.99
C TRP A 361 -0.79 -24.75 4.51
N ASP A 362 0.14 -23.96 5.05
CA ASP A 362 0.38 -23.88 6.49
C ASP A 362 -0.80 -23.19 7.20
N PHE A 363 -1.45 -22.22 6.54
CA PHE A 363 -2.68 -21.61 7.05
C PHE A 363 -3.81 -22.64 7.19
N PHE A 364 -4.07 -23.44 6.14
CA PHE A 364 -5.14 -24.43 6.18
C PHE A 364 -4.81 -25.61 7.09
N SER A 365 -3.54 -26.02 7.16
CA SER A 365 -3.07 -27.10 8.04
C SER A 365 -3.16 -26.76 9.53
N ALA A 366 -3.26 -25.47 9.87
CA ALA A 366 -3.45 -25.01 11.24
C ALA A 366 -4.90 -25.12 11.73
N TYR A 367 -5.85 -25.43 10.84
CA TYR A 367 -7.26 -25.63 11.20
C TYR A 367 -7.40 -26.69 12.31
N GLN A 368 -8.22 -26.38 13.31
CA GLN A 368 -8.55 -27.31 14.39
C GLN A 368 -10.06 -27.57 14.43
N PRO A 369 -10.50 -28.78 14.82
CA PRO A 369 -11.91 -29.08 15.00
C PRO A 369 -12.60 -28.08 15.92
N GLY A 370 -13.72 -27.52 15.47
CA GLY A 370 -14.51 -26.52 16.21
C GLY A 370 -14.19 -25.07 15.87
N TRP A 371 -13.15 -24.80 15.06
CA TRP A 371 -12.94 -23.46 14.53
C TRP A 371 -14.05 -23.08 13.55
N VAL A 372 -14.58 -21.87 13.72
CA VAL A 372 -15.57 -21.27 12.82
C VAL A 372 -15.16 -19.82 12.58
N TRP A 373 -15.11 -19.43 11.31
CA TRP A 373 -14.84 -18.06 10.89
C TRP A 373 -16.16 -17.33 10.69
N ASP A 374 -16.77 -16.89 11.78
CA ASP A 374 -18.11 -16.30 11.77
C ASP A 374 -18.26 -15.06 10.89
N ASN A 375 -17.15 -14.32 10.70
CA ASN A 375 -17.17 -13.01 10.03
C ASN A 375 -16.35 -12.96 8.72
N LEU A 376 -15.56 -13.98 8.41
CA LEU A 376 -14.60 -13.90 7.31
C LEU A 376 -15.31 -13.94 5.95
N THR A 377 -15.29 -12.82 5.24
CA THR A 377 -15.92 -12.64 3.93
C THR A 377 -14.93 -12.71 2.77
N SER A 378 -13.67 -12.34 2.99
CA SER A 378 -12.62 -12.35 1.96
C SER A 378 -11.33 -12.94 2.51
N LEU A 379 -10.75 -13.91 1.77
CA LEU A 379 -9.47 -14.52 2.08
C LEU A 379 -8.58 -14.56 0.83
N VAL A 380 -7.44 -13.91 0.86
CA VAL A 380 -6.46 -13.94 -0.24
C VAL A 380 -5.11 -14.41 0.27
N LEU A 381 -4.60 -15.50 -0.28
CA LEU A 381 -3.35 -16.13 0.16
C LEU A 381 -2.45 -16.46 -1.03
N THR A 382 -1.15 -16.55 -0.79
CA THR A 382 -0.19 -17.09 -1.76
C THR A 382 0.18 -18.53 -1.46
N SER A 383 0.43 -19.32 -2.49
CA SER A 383 0.99 -20.67 -2.33
C SER A 383 2.06 -21.02 -3.35
N ARG A 384 3.19 -21.56 -2.87
CA ARG A 384 4.26 -22.10 -3.75
C ARG A 384 3.83 -23.32 -4.54
N ARG A 385 2.76 -23.99 -4.16
CA ARG A 385 2.20 -25.14 -4.86
C ARG A 385 1.37 -24.73 -6.09
N LEU A 386 1.01 -23.45 -6.22
CA LEU A 386 0.35 -22.90 -7.42
C LEU A 386 1.39 -22.41 -8.45
N ILE A 387 2.34 -23.26 -8.79
CA ILE A 387 3.25 -23.07 -9.93
C ILE A 387 2.90 -24.07 -11.02
N LYS A 388 3.41 -23.88 -12.24
CA LYS A 388 3.20 -24.82 -13.33
C LYS A 388 3.80 -26.18 -12.92
N PRO A 389 2.99 -27.24 -12.79
CA PRO A 389 3.50 -28.53 -12.36
C PRO A 389 4.32 -29.17 -13.48
N GLU A 390 5.48 -29.74 -13.13
CA GLU A 390 6.38 -30.44 -14.04
C GLU A 390 6.26 -31.97 -13.92
N ASN A 391 5.61 -32.45 -12.85
CA ASN A 391 5.42 -33.87 -12.56
C ASN A 391 4.08 -34.12 -11.85
N ASN A 392 3.67 -35.39 -11.78
CA ASN A 392 2.39 -35.78 -11.17
C ASN A 392 2.33 -35.47 -9.66
N GLN A 393 3.47 -35.47 -8.95
CA GLN A 393 3.49 -35.15 -7.52
C GLN A 393 3.12 -33.68 -7.27
N GLU A 394 3.58 -32.77 -8.13
CA GLU A 394 3.23 -31.35 -8.05
C GLU A 394 1.76 -31.08 -8.40
N VAL A 395 1.20 -31.85 -9.34
CA VAL A 395 -0.26 -31.83 -9.61
C VAL A 395 -1.01 -32.26 -8.36
N ASP A 396 -0.67 -33.41 -7.78
CA ASP A 396 -1.29 -33.93 -6.57
C ASP A 396 -1.20 -32.93 -5.40
N ASP A 397 -0.05 -32.28 -5.22
CA ASP A 397 0.18 -31.31 -4.14
C ASP A 397 -0.66 -30.04 -4.31
N MET A 398 -0.85 -29.58 -5.55
CA MET A 398 -1.74 -28.47 -5.88
C MET A 398 -3.21 -28.86 -5.62
N GLU A 399 -3.65 -30.03 -6.07
CA GLU A 399 -5.03 -30.49 -5.85
C GLU A 399 -5.35 -30.75 -4.38
N ARG A 400 -4.40 -31.29 -3.62
CA ARG A 400 -4.50 -31.43 -2.16
C ARG A 400 -4.66 -30.08 -1.49
N LEU A 401 -3.91 -29.06 -1.92
CA LEU A 401 -4.06 -27.71 -1.40
C LEU A 401 -5.46 -27.15 -1.68
N LEU A 402 -5.94 -27.26 -2.92
CA LEU A 402 -7.27 -26.76 -3.30
C LEU A 402 -8.41 -27.49 -2.57
N SER A 403 -8.23 -28.79 -2.33
CA SER A 403 -9.16 -29.61 -1.54
C SER A 403 -9.14 -29.24 -0.06
N SER A 404 -7.97 -29.02 0.52
CA SER A 404 -7.81 -28.56 1.91
C SER A 404 -8.43 -27.18 2.11
N ALA A 405 -8.23 -26.26 1.17
CA ALA A 405 -8.89 -24.95 1.17
C ALA A 405 -10.42 -25.08 1.18
N ALA A 406 -10.99 -25.97 0.37
CA ALA A 406 -12.43 -26.24 0.35
C ALA A 406 -12.92 -26.83 1.69
N GLU A 407 -12.17 -27.76 2.28
CA GLU A 407 -12.50 -28.37 3.57
C GLU A 407 -12.59 -27.31 4.67
N VAL A 408 -11.59 -26.43 4.76
CA VAL A 408 -11.57 -25.32 5.73
C VAL A 408 -12.67 -24.30 5.43
N ALA A 409 -12.96 -24.01 4.15
CA ALA A 409 -14.01 -23.09 3.75
C ALA A 409 -15.42 -23.53 4.18
N LEU A 410 -15.64 -24.82 4.46
CA LEU A 410 -16.89 -25.29 5.08
C LEU A 410 -17.13 -24.67 6.46
N SER A 411 -16.07 -24.23 7.15
CA SER A 411 -16.15 -23.56 8.46
C SER A 411 -16.15 -22.03 8.33
N MET A 412 -16.34 -21.49 7.12
CA MET A 412 -16.41 -20.05 6.84
C MET A 412 -17.80 -19.68 6.28
N PRO A 413 -18.86 -19.60 7.13
CA PRO A 413 -20.25 -19.53 6.68
C PRO A 413 -20.60 -18.29 5.83
N VAL A 414 -19.89 -17.18 6.01
CA VAL A 414 -20.15 -15.91 5.31
C VAL A 414 -19.10 -15.58 4.22
N LEU A 415 -18.30 -16.58 3.83
CA LEU A 415 -17.26 -16.41 2.82
C LEU A 415 -17.85 -16.02 1.46
N LYS A 416 -17.43 -14.86 0.94
CA LYS A 416 -17.82 -14.34 -0.37
C LYS A 416 -16.72 -14.51 -1.40
N THR A 417 -15.45 -14.44 -1.00
CA THR A 417 -14.33 -14.53 -1.92
C THR A 417 -13.16 -15.25 -1.27
N MET A 418 -12.60 -16.25 -1.96
CA MET A 418 -11.31 -16.82 -1.63
C MET A 418 -10.44 -16.79 -2.88
N VAL A 419 -9.19 -16.33 -2.77
CA VAL A 419 -8.22 -16.36 -3.85
C VAL A 419 -6.93 -16.97 -3.33
N ILE A 420 -6.46 -18.03 -3.99
CA ILE A 420 -5.11 -18.57 -3.79
C ILE A 420 -4.36 -18.32 -5.09
N TRP A 421 -3.20 -17.68 -5.00
CA TRP A 421 -2.46 -17.31 -6.20
C TRP A 421 -0.96 -17.42 -5.99
N ASN A 422 -0.21 -17.34 -7.09
CA ASN A 422 1.23 -17.20 -7.02
C ASN A 422 1.79 -16.55 -8.28
N PHE A 423 3.03 -16.09 -8.15
CA PHE A 423 3.85 -15.58 -9.24
C PHE A 423 5.28 -16.09 -9.11
N ARG A 424 5.86 -16.43 -10.26
CA ARG A 424 7.29 -16.53 -10.52
C ARG A 424 7.56 -15.94 -11.89
N MET A 425 8.80 -15.57 -12.19
CA MET A 425 9.15 -15.07 -13.53
C MET A 425 8.63 -16.02 -14.63
N GLY A 426 7.86 -15.49 -15.58
CA GLY A 426 7.21 -16.24 -16.66
C GLY A 426 5.93 -17.02 -16.29
N HIS A 427 5.64 -17.20 -15.00
CA HIS A 427 4.56 -18.05 -14.51
C HIS A 427 3.68 -17.34 -13.48
N ALA A 428 2.39 -17.21 -13.75
CA ALA A 428 1.45 -16.74 -12.74
C ALA A 428 0.13 -17.50 -12.84
N PHE A 429 -0.50 -17.73 -11.70
CA PHE A 429 -1.76 -18.46 -11.62
C PHE A 429 -2.57 -18.01 -10.41
N LYS A 430 -3.88 -17.90 -10.58
CA LYS A 430 -4.87 -17.75 -9.52
C LYS A 430 -5.90 -18.87 -9.62
N PHE A 431 -6.30 -19.39 -8.47
CA PHE A 431 -7.55 -20.10 -8.27
C PHE A 431 -8.45 -19.23 -7.38
N TYR A 432 -9.74 -19.16 -7.68
CA TYR A 432 -10.68 -18.40 -6.88
C TYR A 432 -12.01 -19.09 -6.68
N TYR A 433 -12.63 -18.78 -5.54
CA TYR A 433 -14.03 -19.01 -5.22
C TYR A 433 -14.71 -17.66 -5.06
N CYS A 434 -15.89 -17.50 -5.65
CA CYS A 434 -16.73 -16.31 -5.46
C CYS A 434 -18.19 -16.73 -5.22
N ALA A 435 -18.78 -16.20 -4.15
CA ALA A 435 -20.18 -16.32 -3.82
C ALA A 435 -20.84 -14.94 -3.86
N LYS A 436 -21.77 -14.77 -4.79
CA LYS A 436 -22.63 -13.60 -4.88
C LYS A 436 -24.04 -14.00 -4.51
N ASP A 437 -24.60 -13.31 -3.52
CA ASP A 437 -26.01 -13.44 -3.17
C ASP A 437 -26.62 -12.04 -3.12
N THR A 438 -26.91 -11.50 -4.30
CA THR A 438 -27.61 -10.22 -4.47
C THR A 438 -29.01 -10.47 -5.03
N ARG A 439 -29.87 -9.43 -5.02
CA ARG A 439 -31.24 -9.56 -5.55
C ARG A 439 -31.27 -9.92 -7.04
N THR A 440 -30.22 -9.58 -7.78
CA THR A 440 -30.14 -9.69 -9.26
C THR A 440 -29.09 -10.69 -9.75
N ASP A 441 -28.13 -11.08 -8.91
CA ASP A 441 -27.02 -11.97 -9.25
C ASP A 441 -26.79 -12.94 -8.08
N LYS A 442 -27.18 -14.21 -8.30
CA LYS A 442 -27.15 -15.30 -7.33
C LYS A 442 -26.33 -16.44 -7.92
N GLU A 443 -25.05 -16.45 -7.59
CA GLU A 443 -24.13 -17.42 -8.14
C GLU A 443 -23.06 -17.82 -7.12
N THR A 444 -22.58 -19.04 -7.28
CA THR A 444 -21.40 -19.51 -6.59
C THR A 444 -20.49 -20.17 -7.61
N VAL A 445 -19.30 -19.61 -7.76
CA VAL A 445 -18.38 -19.97 -8.82
C VAL A 445 -17.03 -20.38 -8.24
N ILE A 446 -16.39 -21.36 -8.87
CA ILE A 446 -14.93 -21.48 -8.82
C ILE A 446 -14.38 -21.25 -10.22
N GLY A 447 -13.20 -20.67 -10.29
CA GLY A 447 -12.50 -20.42 -11.53
C GLY A 447 -11.01 -20.29 -11.31
N TRP A 448 -10.27 -20.22 -12.41
CA TRP A 448 -8.84 -20.02 -12.38
C TRP A 448 -8.40 -19.25 -13.63
N ARG A 449 -7.25 -18.60 -13.52
CA ARG A 449 -6.60 -17.87 -14.61
C ARG A 449 -5.09 -17.97 -14.41
N GLY A 450 -4.34 -18.20 -15.48
CA GLY A 450 -2.88 -18.24 -15.41
C GLY A 450 -2.20 -18.36 -16.76
N THR A 451 -0.90 -18.64 -16.76
CA THR A 451 -0.08 -18.82 -17.97
C THR A 451 0.01 -20.27 -18.45
N TRP A 452 -0.78 -21.18 -17.86
CA TRP A 452 -0.87 -22.57 -18.28
C TRP A 452 -2.28 -23.11 -18.06
N ASP A 453 -2.62 -24.13 -18.85
CA ASP A 453 -3.87 -24.86 -18.71
C ASP A 453 -3.90 -25.65 -17.39
N PHE A 454 -5.04 -25.58 -16.73
CA PHE A 454 -5.32 -26.38 -15.53
C PHE A 454 -6.71 -26.99 -15.67
N ASN A 455 -6.82 -28.27 -15.35
CA ASN A 455 -8.08 -28.98 -15.29
C ASN A 455 -8.16 -29.70 -13.94
N PRO A 456 -8.87 -29.15 -12.95
CA PRO A 456 -8.95 -29.75 -11.62
C PRO A 456 -9.70 -31.08 -11.65
N ASP A 457 -9.22 -32.03 -10.86
CA ASP A 457 -9.92 -33.28 -10.64
C ASP A 457 -11.34 -33.10 -10.10
N ALA A 458 -12.20 -34.07 -10.42
CA ALA A 458 -13.58 -34.09 -9.94
C ALA A 458 -13.66 -34.04 -8.40
N SER A 459 -12.64 -34.54 -7.69
CA SER A 459 -12.52 -34.48 -6.23
C SER A 459 -12.47 -33.04 -5.70
N VAL A 460 -11.69 -32.17 -6.35
CA VAL A 460 -11.56 -30.75 -6.02
C VAL A 460 -12.89 -30.05 -6.29
N ILE A 461 -13.49 -30.25 -7.47
CA ILE A 461 -14.78 -29.66 -7.84
C ILE A 461 -15.88 -30.08 -6.86
N ASN A 462 -15.95 -31.37 -6.51
CA ASN A 462 -16.94 -31.89 -5.57
C ASN A 462 -16.76 -31.31 -4.16
N SER A 463 -15.52 -31.07 -3.73
CA SER A 463 -15.23 -30.45 -2.43
C SER A 463 -15.75 -29.01 -2.39
N TRP A 464 -15.48 -28.22 -3.41
CA TRP A 464 -16.02 -26.86 -3.55
C TRP A 464 -17.54 -26.83 -3.74
N ALA A 465 -18.12 -27.86 -4.36
CA ALA A 465 -19.58 -27.97 -4.51
C ALA A 465 -20.27 -28.12 -3.14
N LYS A 466 -19.64 -28.83 -2.19
CA LYS A 466 -20.12 -28.90 -0.80
C LYS A 466 -20.07 -27.52 -0.13
N VAL A 467 -19.01 -26.74 -0.34
CA VAL A 467 -18.89 -25.37 0.18
C VAL A 467 -20.00 -24.49 -0.36
N ALA A 468 -20.24 -24.51 -1.68
CA ALA A 468 -21.33 -23.76 -2.30
C ALA A 468 -22.69 -24.13 -1.70
N ARG A 469 -23.00 -25.44 -1.62
CA ARG A 469 -24.24 -25.92 -1.03
C ARG A 469 -24.42 -25.51 0.42
N LYS A 470 -23.35 -25.54 1.23
CA LYS A 470 -23.40 -25.19 2.65
C LYS A 470 -23.56 -23.67 2.86
N ASN A 471 -22.78 -22.86 2.17
CA ASN A 471 -22.69 -21.42 2.43
C ASN A 471 -23.77 -20.62 1.71
N THR A 472 -24.20 -21.05 0.51
CA THR A 472 -25.14 -20.25 -0.33
C THR A 472 -26.40 -21.01 -0.73
N ARG A 473 -26.44 -22.35 -0.54
CA ARG A 473 -27.49 -23.27 -1.03
C ARG A 473 -27.56 -23.41 -2.56
N TYR A 474 -26.73 -22.68 -3.30
CA TYR A 474 -26.67 -22.74 -4.75
C TYR A 474 -25.79 -23.90 -5.25
N ASN A 475 -25.98 -24.28 -6.52
CA ASN A 475 -25.05 -25.17 -7.20
C ASN A 475 -23.76 -24.42 -7.52
N LEU A 476 -22.65 -25.15 -7.47
CA LEU A 476 -21.37 -24.62 -7.92
C LEU A 476 -21.33 -24.58 -9.45
N ARG A 477 -20.93 -23.44 -10.00
CA ARG A 477 -20.55 -23.30 -11.41
C ARG A 477 -19.03 -23.26 -11.53
N VAL A 478 -18.49 -23.94 -12.53
CA VAL A 478 -17.05 -23.93 -12.83
C VAL A 478 -16.82 -23.03 -14.04
N THR A 479 -16.02 -21.98 -13.86
CA THR A 479 -15.76 -20.94 -14.87
C THR A 479 -14.26 -20.73 -15.03
N PRO A 480 -13.56 -21.58 -15.81
CA PRO A 480 -12.17 -21.29 -16.20
C PRO A 480 -12.11 -19.99 -17.00
N GLU A 481 -11.11 -19.15 -16.72
CA GLU A 481 -10.85 -17.95 -17.50
C GLU A 481 -9.84 -18.24 -18.62
N PRO A 482 -9.81 -17.41 -19.69
CA PRO A 482 -8.79 -17.54 -20.72
C PRO A 482 -7.38 -17.45 -20.16
N ASN A 483 -6.47 -18.26 -20.71
CA ASN A 483 -5.06 -18.20 -20.37
C ASN A 483 -4.47 -16.83 -20.71
N ILE A 484 -3.40 -16.51 -19.98
CA ILE A 484 -2.60 -15.32 -20.20
C ILE A 484 -1.51 -15.66 -21.21
N ASP A 485 -1.69 -15.18 -22.44
CA ASP A 485 -0.70 -15.32 -23.53
C ASP A 485 0.41 -14.25 -23.46
N GLU A 486 0.21 -13.20 -22.65
CA GLU A 486 1.21 -12.15 -22.42
C GLU A 486 2.35 -12.65 -21.52
N GLY A 487 3.60 -12.39 -21.93
CA GLY A 487 4.77 -12.69 -21.10
C GLY A 487 4.75 -11.93 -19.77
N ILE A 488 4.82 -12.66 -18.66
CA ILE A 488 4.81 -12.07 -17.30
C ILE A 488 6.25 -11.83 -16.85
N LYS A 489 6.69 -10.57 -17.01
CA LYS A 489 8.06 -10.13 -16.69
C LYS A 489 8.22 -9.51 -15.29
N SER A 490 7.13 -9.29 -14.57
CA SER A 490 7.17 -8.70 -13.24
C SER A 490 5.95 -9.09 -12.41
N LEU A 491 6.12 -9.05 -11.08
CA LEU A 491 5.05 -9.29 -10.12
C LEU A 491 3.89 -8.30 -10.30
N ALA A 492 4.19 -7.03 -10.57
CA ALA A 492 3.19 -5.99 -10.81
C ALA A 492 2.30 -6.31 -12.02
N LYS A 493 2.92 -6.78 -13.11
CA LYS A 493 2.20 -7.20 -14.31
C LYS A 493 1.39 -8.47 -14.03
N ALA A 494 1.93 -9.41 -13.23
CA ALA A 494 1.21 -10.61 -12.81
C ALA A 494 -0.07 -10.26 -12.04
N ILE A 495 0.01 -9.40 -11.03
CA ILE A 495 -1.14 -8.95 -10.23
C ILE A 495 -2.25 -8.37 -11.13
N LYS A 496 -1.86 -7.54 -12.12
CA LYS A 496 -2.78 -6.94 -13.08
C LYS A 496 -3.39 -7.95 -14.04
N LEU A 497 -2.58 -8.82 -14.66
CA LEU A 497 -3.04 -9.78 -15.67
C LEU A 497 -3.86 -10.93 -15.06
N LEU A 498 -3.55 -11.29 -13.82
CA LEU A 498 -4.37 -12.21 -13.05
C LEU A 498 -5.68 -11.58 -12.61
N ASP A 499 -5.87 -10.26 -12.71
CA ASP A 499 -7.07 -9.58 -12.17
C ASP A 499 -7.30 -9.95 -10.69
N LEU A 500 -6.27 -9.72 -9.88
CA LEU A 500 -6.33 -10.00 -8.45
C LEU A 500 -7.11 -8.90 -7.71
N PRO A 501 -7.73 -9.25 -6.56
CA PRO A 501 -8.41 -8.26 -5.73
C PRO A 501 -7.47 -7.14 -5.26
N SER A 502 -8.01 -5.93 -5.10
CA SER A 502 -7.27 -4.75 -4.61
C SER A 502 -6.69 -4.93 -3.20
N GLU A 503 -7.15 -5.93 -2.46
CA GLU A 503 -6.67 -6.31 -1.14
C GLU A 503 -5.28 -6.97 -1.16
N VAL A 504 -4.81 -7.45 -2.32
CA VAL A 504 -3.48 -8.07 -2.46
C VAL A 504 -2.37 -7.06 -2.16
N VAL A 505 -2.44 -5.89 -2.78
CA VAL A 505 -1.46 -4.81 -2.67
C VAL A 505 -2.19 -3.49 -2.83
N HIS A 506 -1.80 -2.48 -2.07
CA HIS A 506 -2.40 -1.16 -2.13
C HIS A 506 -2.34 -0.61 -3.56
N PRO A 507 -3.40 0.00 -4.10
CA PRO A 507 -3.44 0.46 -5.49
C PRO A 507 -2.28 1.38 -5.89
N GLU A 508 -1.91 2.34 -5.03
CA GLU A 508 -0.72 3.17 -5.24
C GLU A 508 0.56 2.34 -5.25
N SER A 509 0.72 1.36 -4.37
CA SER A 509 1.89 0.48 -4.37
C SER A 509 1.99 -0.33 -5.67
N LEU A 510 0.86 -0.81 -6.21
CA LEU A 510 0.84 -1.45 -7.53
C LEU A 510 1.31 -0.50 -8.64
N LEU A 511 0.87 0.76 -8.61
CA LEU A 511 1.35 1.78 -9.56
C LEU A 511 2.84 2.05 -9.41
N GLN A 512 3.37 2.01 -8.19
CA GLN A 512 4.82 2.13 -7.94
C GLN A 512 5.57 0.97 -8.55
N MET A 513 5.11 -0.26 -8.30
CA MET A 513 5.75 -1.46 -8.82
C MET A 513 5.79 -1.47 -10.36
N LEU A 514 4.69 -1.06 -11.01
CA LEU A 514 4.64 -0.96 -12.48
C LEU A 514 5.70 0.03 -13.01
N LYS A 515 5.83 1.21 -12.40
CA LYS A 515 6.78 2.25 -12.84
C LYS A 515 8.23 1.89 -12.56
N GLU A 516 8.48 1.28 -11.41
CA GLU A 516 9.82 0.83 -11.05
C GLU A 516 10.29 -0.31 -11.96
N ALA A 517 9.38 -1.18 -12.40
CA ALA A 517 9.68 -2.24 -13.38
C ALA A 517 10.11 -1.68 -14.74
N ASP A 518 9.50 -0.59 -15.22
CA ASP A 518 9.80 -0.01 -16.55
C ASP A 518 11.22 0.59 -16.66
N THR A 519 11.85 0.91 -15.53
CA THR A 519 13.14 1.62 -15.46
C THR A 519 14.22 0.82 -14.73
N SER A 520 13.89 -0.41 -14.32
CA SER A 520 14.81 -1.35 -13.67
C SER A 520 15.76 -1.97 -14.69
N TRP A 521 16.89 -2.49 -14.22
CA TRP A 521 17.89 -3.20 -15.04
C TRP A 521 17.50 -4.65 -15.38
N VAL A 522 16.23 -5.02 -15.12
CA VAL A 522 15.71 -6.40 -15.13
C VAL A 522 14.84 -6.63 -16.34
#